data_AF-A0AAW8K7F5-F1
#
_entry.id   AF-A0AAW8K7F5-F1
#
_cell.length_a   1.000
_cell.length_b   1.000
_cell.length_c   1.000
_cell.angle_alpha   90.00
_cell.angle_beta   90.00
_cell.angle_gamma   90.00
#
_symmetry.space_group_name_H-M   'P 1'
#
loop_
_entity.id
_entity.type
_entity.pdbx_description
1 polymer ?
#
loop_
_entity_poly.entity_id
_entity_poly.type
_entity_poly.pdbx_seq_one_letter_code
_entity_poly.pdbx_strand_id
1 'polypeptide(L)'
;DEVGAIMFVDMAHIAGLVAAGLHPSPVPYADVVTTTTHKTLRGPRGGLILCKEQYAKKINSAVFPGMQGGPLMHVIAGKAVCLKEA
;
A
#
# COMPACT_ATOMS: atom_id res chain seq x y z
N ASP A 1 -17.09 2.33 -11.78
CA ASP A 1 -17.30 1.42 -12.93
C ASP A 1 -17.98 2.09 -14.13
N GLU A 2 -19.09 2.79 -13.95
CA GLU A 2 -19.88 3.44 -15.02
C GLU A 2 -19.05 4.25 -16.05
N VAL A 3 -18.03 4.98 -15.61
CA VAL A 3 -17.18 5.82 -16.47
C VAL A 3 -15.87 5.16 -16.91
N GLY A 4 -15.65 3.88 -16.58
CA GLY A 4 -14.45 3.13 -16.94
C GLY A 4 -13.14 3.64 -16.29
N ALA A 5 -13.23 4.50 -15.27
CA ALA A 5 -12.06 5.02 -14.55
C ALA A 5 -11.53 4.03 -13.50
N ILE A 6 -10.22 4.11 -13.23
CA ILE A 6 -9.55 3.35 -12.17
C ILE A 6 -9.90 3.97 -10.82
N MET A 7 -10.39 3.15 -9.88
CA MET A 7 -10.58 3.57 -8.49
C MET A 7 -9.27 3.44 -7.71
N PHE A 8 -8.66 4.58 -7.41
CA PHE A 8 -7.43 4.69 -6.62
C PHE A 8 -7.74 5.26 -5.23
N VAL A 9 -7.28 4.59 -4.17
CA VAL A 9 -7.47 5.04 -2.78
C VAL A 9 -6.13 5.18 -2.08
N ASP A 10 -5.83 6.36 -1.53
CA ASP A 10 -4.72 6.53 -0.58
C ASP A 10 -5.26 6.49 0.86
N MET A 11 -4.96 5.41 1.57
CA MET A 11 -5.39 5.20 2.96
C MET A 11 -4.32 5.56 4.00
N ALA A 12 -3.28 6.31 3.62
CA ALA A 12 -2.10 6.56 4.45
C ALA A 12 -2.39 6.97 5.91
N HIS A 13 -3.39 7.81 6.16
CA HIS A 13 -3.71 8.30 7.51
C HIS A 13 -4.51 7.28 8.34
N ILE A 14 -5.30 6.41 7.70
CA ILE A 14 -6.24 5.50 8.38
C ILE A 14 -5.81 4.03 8.30
N ALA A 15 -4.63 3.75 7.74
CA ALA A 15 -4.15 2.38 7.50
C ALA A 15 -4.17 1.49 8.74
N GLY A 16 -3.84 2.02 9.92
CA GLY A 16 -3.92 1.26 11.17
C GLY A 16 -5.36 0.98 11.61
N LEU A 17 -6.29 1.90 11.38
CA LEU A 17 -7.71 1.69 11.66
C LEU A 17 -8.31 0.64 10.72
N VAL A 18 -7.89 0.64 9.46
CA VAL A 18 -8.28 -0.39 8.47
C VAL A 18 -7.71 -1.75 8.86
N ALA A 19 -6.44 -1.83 9.25
CA ALA A 19 -5.81 -3.08 9.70
C ALA A 19 -6.50 -3.64 10.97
N ALA A 20 -6.86 -2.77 11.91
CA ALA A 20 -7.56 -3.14 13.14
C ALA A 20 -9.06 -3.44 12.96
N GLY A 21 -9.60 -3.35 11.74
CA GLY A 21 -11.04 -3.56 11.47
C GLY A 21 -11.97 -2.48 12.03
N LEU A 22 -11.43 -1.33 12.46
CA LEU A 22 -12.18 -0.20 13.02
C LEU A 22 -12.63 0.81 11.95
N HIS A 23 -12.14 0.68 10.72
CA HIS A 23 -12.55 1.45 9.57
C HIS A 23 -12.78 0.50 8.37
N PRO A 24 -13.85 0.68 7.57
CA PRO A 24 -14.08 -0.14 6.37
C PRO A 24 -12.85 -0.20 5.46
N SER A 25 -12.52 -1.40 5.00
CA SER A 25 -11.39 -1.62 4.10
C SER A 25 -11.73 -1.19 2.67
N PRO A 26 -10.90 -0.38 2.00
CA PRO A 26 -11.08 -0.05 0.59
C PRO A 26 -10.62 -1.17 -0.35
N VAL A 27 -9.87 -2.17 0.15
CA VAL A 27 -9.22 -3.22 -0.66
C VAL A 27 -10.19 -4.04 -1.51
N PRO A 28 -11.40 -4.43 -1.03
CA PRO A 28 -12.35 -5.18 -1.85
C PRO A 28 -12.93 -4.40 -3.03
N TYR A 29 -12.87 -3.07 -2.99
CA TYR A 29 -13.57 -2.19 -3.93
C TYR A 29 -12.62 -1.49 -4.90
N ALA A 30 -11.48 -1.00 -4.39
CA ALA A 30 -10.54 -0.22 -5.18
C ALA A 30 -9.68 -1.10 -6.11
N ASP A 31 -9.28 -0.53 -7.24
CA ASP A 31 -8.34 -1.16 -8.16
C ASP A 31 -6.90 -1.10 -7.65
N VAL A 32 -6.57 0.01 -6.99
CA VAL A 32 -5.27 0.28 -6.38
C VAL A 32 -5.48 0.98 -5.04
N VAL A 33 -4.78 0.50 -4.01
CA VAL A 33 -4.73 1.12 -2.68
C VAL A 33 -3.28 1.42 -2.33
N THR A 34 -2.96 2.67 -2.05
CA THR A 34 -1.66 3.06 -1.51
C THR A 34 -1.74 3.41 -0.04
N THR A 35 -0.62 3.26 0.65
CA THR A 35 -0.54 3.68 2.05
C THR A 35 0.90 3.99 2.46
N THR A 36 1.04 4.82 3.49
CA THR A 36 2.27 4.96 4.26
C THR A 36 2.27 4.04 5.47
N THR A 37 3.43 3.50 5.84
CA THR A 37 3.54 2.57 6.96
C THR A 37 3.72 3.22 8.33
N HIS A 38 3.95 4.54 8.43
CA HIS A 38 4.41 5.22 9.65
C HIS A 38 3.37 6.09 10.36
N LYS A 39 2.12 6.12 9.89
CA LYS A 39 1.03 6.89 10.53
C LYS A 39 0.31 5.99 11.55
N THR A 40 -0.99 5.81 11.40
CA THR A 40 -1.78 4.93 12.29
C THR A 40 -1.33 3.47 12.25
N LEU A 41 -0.64 3.03 11.19
CA LEU A 41 -0.05 1.68 11.11
C LEU A 41 1.22 1.50 11.97
N ARG A 42 1.82 2.60 12.46
CA ARG A 42 2.90 2.61 13.47
C ARG A 42 4.19 1.85 13.10
N GLY A 43 4.48 1.69 11.80
CA GLY A 43 5.73 1.12 11.28
C GLY A 43 6.80 2.15 10.88
N PRO A 44 7.88 1.72 10.21
CA PRO A 44 8.93 2.63 9.74
C PRO A 44 8.44 3.51 8.57
N ARG A 45 9.20 4.57 8.26
CA ARG A 45 8.91 5.44 7.10
C ARG A 45 9.08 4.67 5.79
N GLY A 46 7.98 4.56 5.04
CA GLY A 46 7.93 3.95 3.72
C GLY A 46 6.48 3.87 3.23
N GLY A 47 6.28 3.27 2.05
CA GLY A 47 4.95 3.03 1.48
C GLY A 47 4.72 1.58 1.04
N LEU A 48 3.46 1.28 0.76
CA LEU A 48 2.97 0.03 0.15
C LEU A 48 2.01 0.38 -0.99
N ILE A 49 2.00 -0.45 -2.03
CA ILE A 49 1.04 -0.38 -3.13
C ILE A 49 0.35 -1.75 -3.21
N LEU A 50 -0.93 -1.79 -2.87
CA LEU A 50 -1.83 -2.93 -3.06
C LEU A 50 -2.59 -2.71 -4.36
N CYS A 51 -2.80 -3.75 -5.15
CA CYS A 51 -3.53 -3.63 -6.40
C CYS A 51 -4.14 -4.97 -6.81
N LYS A 52 -5.14 -4.93 -7.69
CA LYS A 52 -5.60 -6.12 -8.41
C LYS A 52 -4.46 -6.67 -9.28
N GLU A 53 -4.41 -7.99 -9.42
CA GLU A 53 -3.30 -8.71 -10.08
C GLU A 53 -2.99 -8.19 -11.50
N GLN A 54 -4.02 -7.82 -12.27
CA GLN A 54 -3.87 -7.26 -13.62
C GLN A 54 -2.98 -6.01 -13.69
N TYR A 55 -2.84 -5.24 -12.60
CA TYR A 55 -2.00 -4.05 -12.53
C TYR A 55 -0.58 -4.33 -12.01
N ALA A 56 -0.33 -5.52 -11.45
CA ALA A 56 0.90 -5.83 -10.72
C ALA A 56 2.16 -5.64 -11.60
N LYS A 57 2.15 -6.15 -12.84
CA LYS A 57 3.29 -6.02 -13.76
C LYS A 57 3.59 -4.54 -14.08
N LYS A 58 2.55 -3.75 -14.36
CA LYS A 58 2.69 -2.33 -14.71
C LYS A 58 3.24 -1.53 -13.51
N ILE A 59 2.68 -1.75 -12.33
CA ILE A 59 3.10 -1.07 -11.09
C ILE A 59 4.53 -1.46 -10.73
N ASN A 60 4.88 -2.75 -10.75
CA ASN A 60 6.23 -3.21 -10.44
C ASN A 60 7.26 -2.58 -11.38
N SER A 61 6.99 -2.56 -12.69
CA SER A 61 7.89 -1.93 -13.67
C SER A 61 8.02 -0.41 -13.49
N ALA A 62 6.96 0.26 -13.03
CA ALA A 62 6.98 1.68 -12.72
C ALA A 62 7.81 1.98 -11.46
N VAL A 63 7.78 1.09 -10.46
CA VAL A 63 8.64 1.21 -9.26
C VAL A 63 10.10 0.96 -9.64
N PHE A 64 10.39 -0.18 -10.26
CA PHE A 64 11.73 -0.55 -10.74
C PHE A 64 11.61 -1.26 -12.09
N PRO A 65 12.33 -0.84 -13.14
CA PRO A 65 13.39 0.18 -13.15
C PRO A 65 12.90 1.62 -13.34
N GLY A 66 11.59 1.89 -13.26
CA GLY A 66 11.01 3.18 -13.62
C GLY A 66 11.43 4.37 -12.74
N MET A 67 11.06 4.35 -11.45
CA MET A 67 11.24 5.51 -10.56
C MET A 67 12.34 5.34 -9.51
N GLN A 68 12.58 4.12 -9.04
CA GLN A 68 13.50 3.82 -7.95
C GLN A 68 14.62 2.90 -8.42
N GLY A 69 15.75 2.94 -7.69
CA GLY A 69 16.87 2.03 -7.83
C GLY A 69 16.78 0.84 -6.86
N GLY A 70 17.87 0.57 -6.14
CA GLY A 70 17.94 -0.52 -5.16
C GLY A 70 16.95 -0.34 -3.99
N PRO A 71 16.31 -1.43 -3.52
CA PRO A 71 15.35 -1.37 -2.42
C PRO A 71 16.04 -1.12 -1.07
N LEU A 72 15.34 -0.41 -0.17
CA LEU A 72 15.79 -0.18 1.20
C LEU A 72 15.44 -1.39 2.08
N MET A 73 16.27 -2.43 2.05
CA MET A 73 15.99 -3.70 2.75
C MET A 73 15.81 -3.55 4.26
N HIS A 74 16.53 -2.65 4.91
CA HIS A 74 16.37 -2.34 6.34
C HIS A 74 14.97 -1.79 6.66
N VAL A 75 14.39 -0.98 5.77
CA VAL A 75 13.01 -0.49 5.91
C VAL A 75 12.01 -1.61 5.65
N ILE A 76 12.25 -2.47 4.65
CA ILE A 76 11.38 -3.62 4.34
C ILE A 76 11.32 -4.57 5.54
N ALA A 77 12.44 -4.84 6.20
CA ALA A 77 12.48 -5.64 7.43
C ALA A 77 11.63 -5.01 8.55
N GLY A 78 11.76 -3.69 8.78
CA GLY A 78 10.95 -2.99 9.78
C GLY A 78 9.44 -3.00 9.45
N LYS A 79 9.07 -2.94 8.16
CA LYS A 79 7.66 -3.08 7.74
C LYS A 79 7.11 -4.46 8.07
N ALA A 80 7.90 -5.52 7.86
CA ALA A 80 7.48 -6.89 8.17
C ALA A 80 7.18 -7.08 9.67
N VAL A 81 7.99 -6.48 10.55
CA VAL A 81 7.73 -6.48 12.00
C VAL A 81 6.41 -5.76 12.30
N CYS A 82 6.25 -4.54 11.79
CA CYS A 82 5.03 -3.76 11.97
C CYS A 82 3.76 -4.47 11.47
N LEU A 83 3.79 -5.11 10.30
CA LEU A 83 2.66 -5.86 9.75
C LEU A 83 2.30 -7.11 10.53
N LYS A 84 3.24 -7.66 11.32
CA LYS A 84 2.96 -8.77 12.25
C LYS A 84 2.31 -8.28 13.54
N GLU A 85 2.61 -7.05 13.97
CA GLU A 85 2.04 -6.44 15.18
C GLU A 85 0.65 -5.86 14.96
N ALA A 86 0.32 -5.47 13.73
CA ALA A 86 -0.95 -4.91 13.32
C ALA A 86 -2.01 -5.99 13.09
#